data_AF-A0A3M2KU10-F1
#
_entry.id   AF-A0A3M2KU10-F1
#
_cell.length_a   1.000
_cell.length_b   1.000
_cell.length_c   1.000
_cell.angle_alpha   90.00
_cell.angle_beta   90.00
_cell.angle_gamma   90.00
#
_symmetry.space_group_name_H-M   'P 1'
#
loop_
_entity.id
_entity.type
_entity.pdbx_description
1 polymer ?
#
loop_
_entity_poly.entity_id
_entity_poly.type
_entity_poly.pdbx_seq_one_letter_code
_entity_poly.pdbx_strand_id
1 'polypeptide(L)'
;MPIGVSVDYYVRLERGRNRHVSTAVLDAVARALQLDATERDHLFALAKPVARQSQPTVQQARPGLVRVLDNITTIPALILGHRLDVLAMNRLARTFYPSFGDDSTGAWNMARFMFLDPAARDLYVEWSETARENIGMLHLYAGHHPNDPKLAALITELSADPDFRRWWPQQDVFRPTFGAKRYRHPDLGELTLGFEAFTPTGDLDQTLGLYTVEPGSPSDRTLRTL
;
A
#
# COMPACT_ATOMS: atom_id res chain seq x y z
N MET A 1 -21.99 -29.13 22.36
CA MET A 1 -20.73 -29.59 22.98
C MET A 1 -19.65 -28.56 22.65
N PRO A 2 -19.06 -27.85 23.63
CA PRO A 2 -17.96 -26.95 23.35
C PRO A 2 -16.69 -27.79 23.16
N ILE A 3 -16.07 -27.69 21.98
CA ILE A 3 -14.76 -28.30 21.73
C ILE A 3 -13.73 -27.27 22.18
N GLY A 4 -13.15 -27.53 23.36
CA GLY A 4 -12.01 -26.78 23.87
C GLY A 4 -10.83 -26.98 22.93
N VAL A 5 -10.43 -25.91 22.25
CA VAL A 5 -9.17 -25.87 21.51
C VAL A 5 -8.07 -25.82 22.56
N SER A 6 -7.42 -26.95 22.79
CA SER A 6 -6.34 -27.09 23.77
C SER A 6 -5.24 -26.05 23.51
N VAL A 7 -4.72 -25.45 24.58
CA VAL A 7 -3.61 -24.48 24.62
C VAL A 7 -2.39 -24.94 23.81
N ASP A 8 -2.24 -26.26 23.63
CA ASP A 8 -1.22 -26.91 22.82
C ASP A 8 -1.33 -26.64 21.30
N TYR A 9 -2.50 -26.19 20.82
CA TYR A 9 -2.73 -25.79 19.42
C TYR A 9 -2.24 -24.36 19.14
N TYR A 10 -2.42 -23.45 20.11
CA TYR A 10 -1.98 -22.05 20.00
C TYR A 10 -0.45 -21.95 19.93
N VAL A 11 0.28 -22.75 20.72
CA VAL A 11 1.76 -22.79 20.70
C VAL A 11 2.33 -23.36 19.38
N ARG A 12 1.54 -24.14 18.63
CA ARG A 12 1.96 -24.72 17.34
C ARG A 12 1.73 -23.79 16.15
N LEU A 13 0.82 -22.82 16.25
CA LEU A 13 0.60 -21.81 15.21
C LEU A 13 1.80 -20.85 15.10
N GLU A 14 2.39 -20.46 16.24
CA GLU A 14 3.56 -19.57 16.29
C GLU A 14 4.85 -20.16 15.67
N ARG A 15 4.94 -21.50 15.52
CA ARG A 15 6.18 -22.18 15.10
C ARG A 15 6.22 -22.61 13.63
N GLY A 16 5.31 -22.14 12.78
CA GLY A 16 5.44 -22.21 11.32
C GLY A 16 5.58 -23.64 10.73
N ARG A 17 5.11 -24.68 11.44
CA ARG A 17 5.22 -26.08 11.01
C ARG A 17 3.84 -26.71 10.85
N ASN A 18 3.05 -26.27 9.88
CA ASN A 18 2.03 -27.11 9.26
C ASN A 18 1.80 -26.70 7.80
N ARG A 19 1.99 -27.66 6.89
CA ARG A 19 1.97 -27.46 5.45
C ARG A 19 0.56 -27.33 4.83
N HIS A 20 -0.52 -27.51 5.58
CA HIS A 20 -1.90 -27.32 5.09
C HIS A 20 -2.84 -27.01 6.27
N VAL A 21 -3.04 -25.74 6.61
CA VAL A 21 -4.15 -25.34 7.48
C VAL A 21 -5.43 -25.34 6.64
N SER A 22 -6.48 -26.03 7.09
CA SER A 22 -7.74 -26.08 6.33
C SER A 22 -8.43 -24.72 6.33
N THR A 23 -9.10 -24.40 5.22
CA THR A 23 -9.88 -23.15 5.07
C THR A 23 -10.92 -22.97 6.18
N ALA A 24 -11.51 -24.07 6.67
CA ALA A 24 -12.45 -24.08 7.79
C ALA A 24 -11.81 -23.64 9.13
N VAL A 25 -10.53 -23.93 9.36
CA VAL A 25 -9.79 -23.47 10.54
C VAL A 25 -9.44 -22.00 10.41
N LEU A 26 -8.98 -21.55 9.24
CA LEU A 26 -8.72 -20.13 8.98
C LEU A 26 -9.99 -19.29 9.11
N ASP A 27 -11.13 -19.83 8.68
CA ASP A 27 -12.46 -19.25 8.89
C ASP A 27 -12.81 -19.12 10.37
N ALA A 28 -12.53 -20.14 11.16
CA ALA A 28 -12.80 -20.11 12.60
C ALA A 28 -11.90 -19.10 13.32
N VAL A 29 -10.62 -19.01 12.92
CA VAL A 29 -9.66 -18.02 13.44
C VAL A 29 -10.10 -16.60 13.05
N ALA A 30 -10.46 -16.36 11.79
CA ALA A 30 -10.95 -15.06 11.33
C ALA A 30 -12.19 -14.61 12.11
N ARG A 31 -13.15 -15.52 12.34
CA ARG A 31 -14.34 -15.21 13.14
C ARG A 31 -14.01 -14.98 14.62
N ALA A 32 -13.12 -15.77 15.20
CA ALA A 32 -12.74 -15.64 16.61
C ALA A 32 -12.00 -14.32 16.88
N LEU A 33 -11.20 -13.85 15.92
CA LEU A 33 -10.47 -12.58 15.99
C LEU A 33 -11.27 -11.38 15.46
N GLN A 34 -12.53 -11.59 15.03
CA GLN A 34 -13.38 -10.55 14.43
C GLN A 34 -12.73 -9.82 13.25
N LEU A 35 -11.96 -10.56 12.44
CA LEU A 35 -11.23 -9.99 11.30
C LEU A 35 -12.19 -9.43 10.24
N ASP A 36 -11.83 -8.28 9.68
CA ASP A 36 -12.49 -7.72 8.51
C ASP A 36 -12.19 -8.51 7.23
N ALA A 37 -12.81 -8.13 6.10
CA ALA A 37 -12.62 -8.83 4.84
C ALA A 37 -11.16 -8.80 4.34
N THR A 38 -10.43 -7.72 4.57
CA THR A 38 -9.02 -7.58 4.17
C THR A 38 -8.11 -8.43 5.05
N GLU A 39 -8.29 -8.35 6.36
CA GLU A 39 -7.58 -9.15 7.37
C GLU A 39 -7.81 -10.65 7.16
N ARG A 40 -9.03 -11.02 6.80
CA ARG A 40 -9.40 -12.38 6.42
C ARG A 40 -8.64 -12.80 5.16
N ASP A 41 -8.72 -12.07 4.06
CA ASP A 41 -7.97 -12.42 2.84
C ASP A 41 -6.46 -12.55 3.10
N HIS A 42 -5.91 -11.68 3.95
CA HIS A 42 -4.53 -11.73 4.39
C HIS A 42 -4.20 -12.99 5.19
N LEU A 43 -5.02 -13.37 6.18
CA LEU A 43 -4.89 -14.62 6.92
C LEU A 43 -4.92 -15.84 5.99
N PHE A 44 -5.80 -15.81 4.99
CA PHE A 44 -5.90 -16.87 4.00
C PHE A 44 -4.68 -16.93 3.09
N ALA A 45 -4.07 -15.80 2.74
CA ALA A 45 -2.83 -15.74 2.00
C ALA A 45 -1.64 -16.28 2.81
N LEU A 46 -1.52 -15.90 4.08
CA LEU A 46 -0.47 -16.38 4.99
C LEU A 46 -0.44 -17.92 5.12
N ALA A 47 -1.61 -18.56 5.03
CA ALA A 47 -1.73 -20.01 5.18
C ALA A 47 -1.49 -20.82 3.89
N LYS A 48 -1.44 -20.18 2.72
CA LYS A 48 -1.18 -20.87 1.45
C LYS A 48 0.32 -21.16 1.29
N PRO A 49 0.71 -22.38 0.88
CA PRO A 49 2.09 -22.68 0.54
C PRO A 49 2.54 -21.79 -0.63
N VAL A 50 3.49 -20.89 -0.38
CA VAL A 50 4.04 -20.01 -1.43
C VAL A 50 4.86 -20.86 -2.41
N ALA A 51 4.34 -21.05 -3.62
CA ALA A 51 5.14 -21.60 -4.71
C ALA A 51 6.25 -20.60 -5.05
N ARG A 52 7.49 -21.07 -5.09
CA ARG A 52 8.68 -20.25 -5.34
C ARG A 52 8.70 -19.83 -6.82
N GLN A 53 7.93 -18.81 -7.18
CA GLN A 53 8.07 -18.18 -8.50
C GLN A 53 9.26 -17.23 -8.42
N SER A 54 10.22 -17.38 -9.35
CA SER A 54 11.30 -16.41 -9.51
C SER A 54 10.69 -15.10 -9.97
N GLN A 55 10.43 -14.19 -9.02
CA GLN A 55 9.99 -12.85 -9.35
C GLN A 55 11.14 -12.08 -10.03
N PRO A 56 10.86 -11.26 -11.05
CA PRO A 56 11.86 -10.39 -11.64
C PRO A 56 12.53 -9.52 -10.57
N THR A 57 13.82 -9.22 -10.74
CA THR A 57 14.62 -8.43 -9.79
C THR A 57 14.05 -7.03 -9.55
N VAL A 58 13.31 -6.47 -10.51
CA VAL A 58 12.60 -5.19 -10.41
C VAL A 58 11.18 -5.38 -10.93
N GLN A 59 10.17 -5.04 -10.13
CA GLN A 59 8.77 -5.06 -10.55
C GLN A 59 8.55 -3.97 -11.59
N GLN A 60 7.80 -4.25 -12.64
CA GLN A 60 7.49 -3.28 -13.69
C GLN A 60 5.98 -3.14 -13.84
N ALA A 61 5.53 -1.91 -14.13
CA ALA A 61 4.13 -1.68 -14.46
C ALA A 61 3.76 -2.48 -15.72
N ARG A 62 2.56 -3.09 -15.72
CA ARG A 62 2.08 -3.79 -16.92
C ARG A 62 1.97 -2.80 -18.09
N PRO A 63 2.49 -3.10 -19.29
CA PRO A 63 2.48 -2.15 -20.40
C PRO A 63 1.09 -1.63 -20.78
N GLY A 64 0.05 -2.45 -20.61
CA GLY A 64 -1.34 -2.02 -20.81
C GLY A 64 -1.81 -0.99 -19.78
N LEU A 65 -1.41 -1.14 -18.51
CA LEU A 65 -1.73 -0.17 -17.46
C LEU A 65 -0.97 1.15 -17.65
N VAL A 66 0.28 1.09 -18.13
CA VAL A 66 1.03 2.30 -18.50
C VAL A 66 0.30 3.07 -19.61
N ARG A 67 -0.18 2.39 -20.66
CA ARG A 67 -0.99 3.05 -21.69
C ARG A 67 -2.28 3.65 -21.13
N VAL A 68 -2.96 2.97 -20.21
CA VAL A 68 -4.15 3.53 -19.54
C VAL A 68 -3.77 4.80 -18.79
N LEU A 69 -2.69 4.75 -18.01
CA LEU A 69 -2.15 5.88 -17.25
C LEU A 69 -1.85 7.09 -18.14
N ASP A 70 -1.24 6.86 -19.31
CA ASP A 70 -0.90 7.91 -20.28
C ASP A 70 -2.15 8.57 -20.90
N ASN A 71 -3.29 7.85 -20.95
CA ASN A 71 -4.55 8.40 -21.44
C ASN A 71 -5.33 9.19 -20.36
N ILE A 72 -4.91 9.11 -19.09
CA ILE A 72 -5.52 9.86 -17.99
C ILE A 72 -4.77 11.19 -17.87
N THR A 73 -5.35 12.25 -18.45
CA THR A 73 -4.67 13.54 -18.62
C THR A 73 -5.19 14.66 -17.71
N THR A 74 -6.33 14.45 -17.04
CA THR A 74 -7.03 15.49 -16.26
C THR A 74 -6.90 15.35 -14.75
N ILE A 75 -6.43 14.21 -14.27
CA ILE A 75 -6.22 13.93 -12.85
C ILE A 75 -4.87 13.27 -12.60
N PRO A 76 -4.22 13.47 -11.44
CA PRO A 76 -3.03 12.71 -11.06
C PRO A 76 -3.35 11.21 -10.98
N ALA A 77 -2.45 10.40 -11.52
CA ALA A 77 -2.55 8.95 -11.48
C ALA A 77 -1.18 8.29 -11.36
N LEU A 78 -1.12 7.18 -10.62
CA LEU A 78 0.10 6.40 -10.43
C LEU A 78 -0.19 4.90 -10.27
N ILE A 79 0.83 4.09 -10.47
CA ILE A 79 0.82 2.64 -10.27
C ILE A 79 1.84 2.31 -9.18
N LEU A 80 1.37 1.67 -8.10
CA LEU A 80 2.22 1.15 -7.03
C LEU A 80 2.44 -0.34 -7.18
N GLY A 81 3.64 -0.79 -6.81
CA GLY A 81 3.97 -2.20 -6.61
C GLY A 81 3.71 -2.67 -5.17
N HIS A 82 3.98 -3.95 -4.90
CA HIS A 82 3.76 -4.57 -3.60
C HIS A 82 4.73 -4.10 -2.51
N ARG A 83 5.77 -3.36 -2.89
CA ARG A 83 6.68 -2.67 -1.95
C ARG A 83 6.38 -1.18 -1.83
N LEU A 84 5.29 -0.72 -2.44
CA LEU A 84 4.95 0.69 -2.62
C LEU A 84 5.96 1.45 -3.49
N ASP A 85 6.72 0.72 -4.31
CA ASP A 85 7.51 1.31 -5.40
C ASP A 85 6.55 1.94 -6.41
N VAL A 86 6.81 3.18 -6.85
CA VAL A 86 6.03 3.82 -7.90
C VAL A 86 6.51 3.31 -9.25
N LEU A 87 5.76 2.38 -9.83
CA LEU A 87 6.12 1.69 -11.07
C LEU A 87 5.90 2.57 -12.31
N ALA A 88 4.92 3.46 -12.25
CA ALA A 88 4.65 4.48 -13.26
C ALA A 88 3.76 5.59 -12.68
N MET A 89 3.84 6.80 -13.22
CA MET A 89 2.94 7.90 -12.91
C MET A 89 2.75 8.80 -14.14
N ASN A 90 1.57 9.41 -14.27
CA ASN A 90 1.28 10.35 -15.35
C ASN A 90 1.92 11.72 -15.10
N ARG A 91 1.83 12.60 -16.11
CA ARG A 91 2.40 13.96 -16.06
C ARG A 91 1.92 14.76 -14.84
N LEU A 92 0.63 14.73 -14.55
CA LEU A 92 0.06 15.48 -13.43
C LEU A 92 0.56 14.97 -12.06
N ALA A 93 0.68 13.65 -11.89
CA ALA A 93 1.25 13.08 -10.67
C ALA A 93 2.73 13.45 -10.49
N ARG A 94 3.52 13.56 -11.56
CA ARG A 94 4.91 14.05 -11.49
C ARG A 94 4.98 15.49 -11.00
N THR A 95 4.09 16.34 -11.49
CA THR A 95 4.03 17.74 -11.03
C THR A 95 3.54 17.86 -9.58
N PHE A 96 2.67 16.94 -9.16
CA PHE A 96 2.07 16.96 -7.82
C PHE A 96 3.00 16.48 -6.70
N TYR A 97 4.03 15.70 -7.03
CA TYR A 97 5.01 15.23 -6.06
C TYR A 97 6.37 15.85 -6.36
N PRO A 98 6.72 16.98 -5.73
CA PRO A 98 7.93 17.75 -6.03
C PRO A 98 9.22 16.90 -5.93
N SER A 99 9.29 16.01 -4.93
CA SER A 99 10.44 15.12 -4.71
C SER A 99 10.58 14.00 -5.75
N PHE A 100 9.53 13.70 -6.52
CA PHE A 100 9.60 12.73 -7.63
C PHE A 100 9.99 13.40 -8.96
N GLY A 101 10.35 14.69 -8.98
CA GLY A 101 10.85 15.35 -10.19
C GLY A 101 12.35 15.15 -10.45
N ASP A 102 13.12 14.75 -9.43
CA ASP A 102 14.58 14.66 -9.50
C ASP A 102 15.00 13.18 -9.63
N ASP A 103 15.30 12.76 -10.87
CA ASP A 103 15.75 11.40 -11.24
C ASP A 103 17.07 10.98 -10.54
N SER A 104 17.68 11.84 -9.72
CA SER A 104 18.99 11.64 -9.09
C SER A 104 19.00 10.72 -7.86
N THR A 105 17.84 10.34 -7.28
CA THR A 105 17.77 9.59 -6.02
C THR A 105 17.38 8.10 -6.13
N GLY A 106 17.07 7.61 -7.33
CA GLY A 106 16.74 6.19 -7.58
C GLY A 106 15.25 5.91 -7.76
N ALA A 107 14.87 4.63 -7.74
CA ALA A 107 13.49 4.19 -7.93
C ALA A 107 12.57 4.73 -6.82
N TRP A 108 11.54 5.47 -7.21
CA TRP A 108 10.62 6.14 -6.29
C TRP A 108 9.82 5.15 -5.46
N ASN A 109 9.65 5.45 -4.17
CA ASN A 109 8.89 4.60 -3.25
C ASN A 109 8.04 5.47 -2.33
N MET A 110 6.72 5.21 -2.32
CA MET A 110 5.75 5.99 -1.55
C MET A 110 5.98 5.88 -0.04
N ALA A 111 6.42 4.72 0.45
CA ALA A 111 6.71 4.55 1.88
C ALA A 111 7.95 5.35 2.30
N ARG A 112 9.01 5.35 1.47
CA ARG A 112 10.20 6.20 1.72
C ARG A 112 9.83 7.67 1.73
N PHE A 113 9.04 8.13 0.76
CA PHE A 113 8.55 9.50 0.75
C PHE A 113 7.78 9.82 2.04
N MET A 114 6.83 8.96 2.43
CA MET A 114 5.97 9.17 3.59
C MET A 114 6.74 9.32 4.92
N PHE A 115 7.81 8.54 5.12
CA PHE A 115 8.48 8.45 6.42
C PHE A 115 9.88 9.07 6.45
N LEU A 116 10.61 9.13 5.34
CA LEU A 116 12.00 9.56 5.28
C LEU A 116 12.19 10.94 4.62
N ASP A 117 11.21 11.41 3.84
CA ASP A 117 11.22 12.76 3.27
C ASP A 117 10.42 13.72 4.19
N PRO A 118 11.05 14.77 4.75
CA PRO A 118 10.34 15.78 5.52
C PRO A 118 9.16 16.42 4.77
N ALA A 119 9.26 16.54 3.43
CA ALA A 119 8.23 17.17 2.60
C ALA A 119 6.88 16.43 2.67
N ALA A 120 6.85 15.13 2.98
CA ALA A 120 5.58 14.41 3.12
C ALA A 120 4.76 14.93 4.30
N ARG A 121 5.39 15.27 5.43
CA ARG A 121 4.69 15.79 6.61
C ARG A 121 4.11 17.18 6.39
N ASP A 122 4.75 17.98 5.53
CA ASP A 122 4.25 19.31 5.16
C ASP A 122 3.17 19.23 4.07
N LEU A 123 3.29 18.24 3.16
CA LEU A 123 2.39 18.06 2.02
C LEU A 123 1.02 17.50 2.44
N TYR A 124 0.95 16.49 3.31
CA TYR A 124 -0.32 15.88 3.75
C TYR A 124 -0.86 16.59 4.99
N VAL A 125 -2.09 17.11 4.94
CA VAL A 125 -2.72 17.74 6.11
C VAL A 125 -2.96 16.69 7.21
N GLU A 126 -3.52 15.53 6.85
CA GLU A 126 -3.66 14.35 7.72
C GLU A 126 -2.54 13.34 7.48
N TRP A 127 -1.28 13.78 7.55
CA TRP A 127 -0.12 12.93 7.31
C TRP A 127 -0.17 11.61 8.10
N SER A 128 -0.48 11.65 9.40
CA SER A 128 -0.49 10.45 10.24
C SER A 128 -1.50 9.39 9.80
N GLU A 129 -2.65 9.79 9.25
CA GLU A 129 -3.65 8.84 8.74
C GLU A 129 -3.13 8.16 7.47
N THR A 130 -2.63 8.95 6.52
CA THR A 130 -2.04 8.42 5.28
C THR A 130 -0.82 7.54 5.55
N ALA A 131 0.01 7.90 6.53
CA ALA A 131 1.17 7.12 6.93
C ALA A 131 0.77 5.74 7.49
N ARG A 132 -0.29 5.68 8.31
CA ARG A 132 -0.82 4.40 8.82
C ARG A 132 -1.42 3.53 7.72
N GLU A 133 -2.11 4.11 6.75
CA GLU A 133 -2.57 3.37 5.56
C GLU A 133 -1.39 2.72 4.81
N ASN A 134 -0.28 3.44 4.64
CA ASN A 134 0.93 2.90 4.02
C ASN A 134 1.54 1.75 4.84
N ILE A 135 1.57 1.85 6.17
CA ILE A 135 1.98 0.74 7.05
C ILE A 135 1.06 -0.47 6.85
N GLY A 136 -0.26 -0.26 6.80
CA GLY A 136 -1.21 -1.34 6.59
C GLY A 136 -1.05 -2.04 5.24
N MET A 137 -0.72 -1.29 4.19
CA MET A 137 -0.38 -1.88 2.89
C MET A 137 0.91 -2.70 2.96
N LEU A 138 1.94 -2.21 3.66
CA LEU A 138 3.20 -2.94 3.83
C LEU A 138 3.00 -4.26 4.60
N HIS A 139 2.16 -4.28 5.65
CA HIS A 139 1.79 -5.52 6.34
C HIS A 139 1.06 -6.49 5.41
N LEU A 140 0.06 -5.99 4.67
CA LEU A 140 -0.70 -6.79 3.71
C LEU A 140 0.25 -7.51 2.73
N TYR A 141 1.19 -6.77 2.13
CA TYR A 141 2.14 -7.32 1.18
C TYR A 141 3.23 -8.17 1.83
N ALA A 142 3.66 -7.87 3.06
CA ALA A 142 4.63 -8.70 3.79
C ALA A 142 4.08 -10.11 4.05
N GLY A 143 2.78 -10.24 4.33
CA GLY A 143 2.16 -11.57 4.47
C GLY A 143 1.90 -12.27 3.14
N HIS A 144 1.70 -11.55 2.03
CA HIS A 144 1.62 -12.16 0.71
C HIS A 144 2.98 -12.61 0.17
N HIS A 145 4.05 -11.87 0.54
CA HIS A 145 5.42 -12.08 0.07
C HIS A 145 6.40 -12.28 1.23
N PRO A 146 6.23 -13.32 2.07
CA PRO A 146 7.00 -13.48 3.32
C PRO A 146 8.50 -13.72 3.12
N ASN A 147 8.92 -14.06 1.90
CA ASN A 147 10.31 -14.30 1.54
C ASN A 147 10.92 -13.19 0.66
N ASP A 148 10.33 -12.00 0.64
CA ASP A 148 10.83 -10.86 -0.14
C ASP A 148 11.91 -10.09 0.64
N PRO A 149 13.21 -10.27 0.29
CA PRO A 149 14.29 -9.62 1.03
C PRO A 149 14.30 -8.10 0.85
N LYS A 150 13.77 -7.57 -0.26
CA LYS A 150 13.74 -6.13 -0.53
C LYS A 150 12.64 -5.46 0.28
N LEU A 151 11.50 -6.12 0.47
CA LEU A 151 10.45 -5.63 1.36
C LEU A 151 10.93 -5.63 2.82
N ALA A 152 11.60 -6.69 3.26
CA ALA A 152 12.20 -6.74 4.60
C ALA A 152 13.26 -5.64 4.83
N ALA A 153 14.09 -5.37 3.81
CA ALA A 153 15.06 -4.28 3.85
C ALA A 153 14.38 -2.91 3.93
N LEU A 154 13.33 -2.67 3.16
CA LEU A 154 12.53 -1.44 3.22
C LEU A 154 11.94 -1.24 4.62
N ILE A 155 11.31 -2.25 5.21
CA ILE A 155 10.75 -2.16 6.58
C ILE A 155 11.84 -1.80 7.61
N THR A 156 13.03 -2.38 7.45
CA THR A 156 14.19 -2.08 8.32
C THR A 156 14.63 -0.63 8.17
N GLU A 157 14.71 -0.13 6.93
CA GLU A 157 15.06 1.25 6.61
C GLU A 157 14.05 2.24 7.23
N LEU A 158 12.74 2.00 7.03
CA LEU A 158 11.67 2.84 7.55
C LEU A 158 11.64 2.87 9.09
N SER A 159 12.19 1.86 9.77
CA SER A 159 12.27 1.82 11.25
C SER A 159 13.19 2.89 11.85
N ALA A 160 13.95 3.61 11.03
CA ALA A 160 14.66 4.82 11.44
C ALA A 160 13.69 5.93 11.89
N ASP A 161 12.49 6.01 11.28
CA ASP A 161 11.45 6.96 11.64
C ASP A 161 10.74 6.54 12.96
N PRO A 162 10.58 7.45 13.93
CA PRO A 162 10.00 7.12 15.23
C PRO A 162 8.51 6.77 15.17
N ASP A 163 7.75 7.38 14.26
CA ASP A 163 6.33 7.09 14.10
C ASP A 163 6.12 5.72 13.45
N PHE A 164 6.90 5.40 12.42
CA PHE A 164 6.92 4.07 11.82
C PHE A 164 7.24 3.00 12.87
N ARG A 165 8.31 3.19 13.65
CA ARG A 165 8.69 2.24 14.72
C ARG A 165 7.59 2.05 15.77
N ARG A 166 6.85 3.11 16.06
CA ARG A 166 5.73 3.07 17.02
C ARG A 166 4.52 2.34 16.47
N TRP A 167 4.17 2.52 15.19
CA TRP A 167 2.93 1.98 14.60
C TRP A 167 3.12 0.60 13.97
N TRP A 168 4.30 0.28 13.44
CA TRP A 168 4.57 -1.01 12.80
C TRP A 168 4.17 -2.24 13.64
N PRO A 169 4.42 -2.30 14.97
CA PRO A 169 4.04 -3.46 15.78
C PRO A 169 2.53 -3.68 15.92
N GLN A 170 1.69 -2.72 15.53
CA GLN A 170 0.23 -2.83 15.64
C GLN A 170 -0.35 -3.85 14.66
N GLN A 171 0.38 -4.19 13.59
CA GLN A 171 0.01 -5.21 12.59
C GLN A 171 -1.35 -4.99 11.91
N ASP A 172 -1.86 -3.75 11.92
CA ASP A 172 -3.02 -3.38 11.13
C ASP A 172 -2.69 -3.62 9.64
N VAL A 173 -3.63 -4.20 8.89
CA VAL A 173 -3.53 -4.33 7.44
C VAL A 173 -4.50 -3.38 6.77
N PHE A 174 -4.11 -2.86 5.62
CA PHE A 174 -4.94 -1.93 4.86
C PHE A 174 -4.82 -2.23 3.38
N ARG A 175 -5.96 -2.32 2.71
CA ARG A 175 -6.05 -2.35 1.25
C ARG A 175 -6.76 -1.07 0.81
N PRO A 176 -6.11 -0.19 0.03
CA PRO A 176 -6.74 1.03 -0.41
C PRO A 176 -7.93 0.71 -1.33
N THR A 177 -9.03 1.43 -1.11
CA THR A 177 -10.25 1.32 -1.92
C THR A 177 -10.59 2.68 -2.50
N PHE A 178 -11.07 3.60 -1.66
CA PHE A 178 -11.38 4.98 -2.03
C PHE A 178 -11.38 5.86 -0.79
N GLY A 179 -11.39 7.17 -0.99
CA GLY A 179 -11.47 8.13 0.11
C GLY A 179 -11.16 9.55 -0.35
N ALA A 180 -10.75 10.39 0.59
CA ALA A 180 -10.30 11.74 0.30
C ALA A 180 -9.03 12.06 1.10
N LYS A 181 -8.18 12.90 0.52
CA LYS A 181 -6.95 13.40 1.15
C LYS A 181 -6.87 14.91 0.96
N ARG A 182 -6.49 15.61 2.02
CA ARG A 182 -6.19 17.04 1.96
C ARG A 182 -4.69 17.26 1.94
N TYR A 183 -4.28 18.19 1.10
CA TYR A 183 -2.89 18.51 0.84
C TYR A 183 -2.66 19.99 1.04
N ARG A 184 -1.45 20.33 1.48
CA ARG A 184 -0.89 21.68 1.45
C ARG A 184 0.34 21.65 0.53
N HIS A 185 0.08 21.74 -0.76
CA HIS A 185 1.14 21.69 -1.76
C HIS A 185 1.89 23.03 -1.82
N PRO A 186 3.24 23.04 -1.81
CA PRO A 186 4.02 24.28 -1.76
C PRO A 186 3.69 25.25 -2.91
N ASP A 187 3.53 24.72 -4.12
CA ASP A 187 3.25 25.55 -5.31
C ASP A 187 1.75 25.70 -5.66
N LEU A 188 0.90 24.77 -5.20
CA LEU A 188 -0.52 24.69 -5.60
C LEU A 188 -1.47 25.10 -4.48
N GLY A 189 -0.95 25.36 -3.28
CA GLY A 189 -1.73 25.69 -2.10
C GLY A 189 -2.51 24.49 -1.57
N GLU A 190 -3.67 24.78 -0.97
CA GLU A 190 -4.52 23.74 -0.40
C GLU A 190 -5.34 23.02 -1.47
N LEU A 191 -5.30 21.69 -1.43
CA LEU A 191 -6.02 20.82 -2.35
C LEU A 191 -6.75 19.73 -1.58
N THR A 192 -8.01 19.50 -1.92
CA THR A 192 -8.75 18.31 -1.50
C THR A 192 -8.95 17.42 -2.71
N LEU A 193 -8.39 16.23 -2.68
CA LEU A 193 -8.51 15.23 -3.74
C LEU A 193 -9.24 14.01 -3.18
N GLY A 194 -10.26 13.55 -3.90
CA GLY A 194 -10.72 12.17 -3.76
C GLY A 194 -9.64 11.21 -4.25
N PHE A 195 -9.70 9.95 -3.86
CA PHE A 195 -8.91 8.91 -4.50
C PHE A 195 -9.74 7.66 -4.74
N GLU A 196 -9.40 6.95 -5.82
CA GLU A 196 -9.92 5.63 -6.18
C GLU A 196 -8.73 4.72 -6.43
N ALA A 197 -8.73 3.55 -5.81
CA ALA A 197 -7.64 2.57 -5.88
C ALA A 197 -8.15 1.24 -6.46
N PHE A 198 -7.52 0.81 -7.55
CA PHE A 198 -7.91 -0.40 -8.28
C PHE A 198 -6.77 -1.42 -8.28
N THR A 199 -7.06 -2.64 -7.84
CA THR A 199 -6.16 -3.79 -8.02
C THR A 199 -6.50 -4.51 -9.33
N PRO A 200 -5.59 -4.58 -10.32
CA PRO A 200 -5.83 -5.32 -11.56
C PRO A 200 -6.04 -6.83 -11.28
N THR A 201 -7.11 -7.41 -11.81
CA THR A 201 -7.43 -8.85 -11.57
C THR A 201 -6.35 -9.81 -12.06
N GLY A 202 -5.56 -9.43 -13.06
CA GLY A 202 -4.46 -10.23 -13.61
C GLY A 202 -3.09 -9.99 -12.95
N ASP A 203 -2.99 -9.07 -12.00
CA ASP A 203 -1.76 -8.78 -11.25
C ASP A 203 -2.13 -8.09 -9.93
N LEU A 204 -2.30 -8.91 -8.89
CA LEU A 204 -2.77 -8.46 -7.57
C LEU A 204 -1.71 -7.70 -6.76
N ASP A 205 -0.48 -7.65 -7.27
CA ASP A 205 0.66 -6.95 -6.68
C ASP A 205 0.84 -5.53 -7.23
N GLN A 206 -0.09 -5.08 -8.09
CA GLN A 206 -0.15 -3.69 -8.56
C GLN A 206 -1.42 -3.00 -8.06
N THR A 207 -1.30 -1.72 -7.75
CA THR A 207 -2.44 -0.85 -7.43
C THR A 207 -2.39 0.40 -8.31
N LEU A 208 -3.45 0.63 -9.08
CA LEU A 208 -3.67 1.88 -9.81
C LEU A 208 -4.39 2.85 -8.87
N GLY A 209 -3.72 3.95 -8.50
CA GLY A 209 -4.32 5.05 -7.75
C GLY A 209 -4.67 6.21 -8.67
N LEU A 210 -5.93 6.66 -8.61
CA LEU A 210 -6.45 7.84 -9.30
C LEU A 210 -6.87 8.89 -8.28
N TYR A 211 -6.46 10.15 -8.46
CA TYR A 211 -6.80 11.23 -7.53
C TYR A 211 -7.85 12.16 -8.13
N THR A 212 -9.11 11.95 -7.75
CA THR A 212 -10.27 12.64 -8.33
C THR A 212 -10.49 14.00 -7.68
N VAL A 213 -11.22 14.86 -8.38
CA VAL A 213 -11.66 16.16 -7.90
C VAL A 213 -13.11 16.37 -8.28
N GLU A 214 -13.87 17.03 -7.41
CA GLU A 214 -15.24 17.42 -7.74
C GLU A 214 -15.19 18.49 -8.86
N PRO A 215 -15.92 18.30 -9.97
CA PRO A 215 -15.94 19.29 -11.06
C PRO A 215 -16.31 20.69 -10.58
N GLY A 216 -15.53 21.70 -10.98
CA GLY A 216 -15.76 23.09 -10.58
C GLY A 216 -15.32 23.42 -9.14
N SER A 217 -14.74 22.49 -8.40
CA SER A 217 -14.11 22.78 -7.10
C SER A 217 -12.84 23.64 -7.25
N PRO A 218 -12.35 24.27 -6.17
CA PRO A 218 -11.04 24.91 -6.17
C PRO A 218 -9.91 23.97 -6.62
N SER A 219 -9.91 22.71 -6.15
CA SER A 219 -8.92 21.70 -6.56
C SER A 219 -8.97 21.41 -8.05
N ASP A 220 -10.17 21.27 -8.64
CA ASP A 220 -10.33 21.07 -10.09
C ASP A 220 -9.75 22.24 -10.89
N ARG A 221 -10.01 23.48 -10.46
CA ARG A 221 -9.44 24.66 -11.11
C ARG A 221 -7.92 24.67 -11.05
N THR A 222 -7.33 24.37 -9.89
CA THR A 222 -5.87 24.33 -9.72
C THR A 222 -5.24 23.21 -10.54
N LEU A 223 -5.82 22.01 -10.58
CA LEU A 223 -5.27 20.91 -11.39
C LEU A 223 -5.29 21.24 -12.89
N ARG A 224 -6.28 21.99 -13.38
CA ARG A 224 -6.37 22.41 -14.79
C ARG A 224 -5.29 23.42 -15.20
N THR A 225 -4.59 24.04 -14.27
CA THR A 225 -3.49 24.96 -14.60
C THR A 225 -2.15 24.23 -14.79
N LEU A 226 -2.10 22.92 -14.55
CA LEU A 226 -0.90 22.08 -14.67
C LEU A 226 -0.77 21.44 -16.05
#